data_AF-A0A8H7CYY0-F1
#
_entry.id   AF-A0A8H7CYY0-F1
#
_cell.length_a   1.000
_cell.length_b   1.000
_cell.length_c   1.000
_cell.angle_alpha   90.00
_cell.angle_beta   90.00
_cell.angle_gamma   90.00
#
_symmetry.space_group_name_H-M   'P 1'
#
loop_
_entity.id
_entity.type
_entity.pdbx_description
1 polymer ?
#
loop_
_entity_poly.entity_id
_entity_poly.type
_entity_poly.pdbx_seq_one_letter_code
_entity_poly.pdbx_strand_id
1 'polypeptide(L)'
;MSNSQNAVLSTPELVELTLSHLPIRDLLIIAPLVCKTWQALTLTPALQRALFFEPDPSYRAERVRNPLLMEMFAPFYSAVSTERWTWPTAKDIKWMPWSKAPHAFNRPEASWRRMLVAQPPPRKMLISETCHGRGGICDRRAVLDDQPLRMGRLYDITLPLIDRVVTSFCVRWSHDGDNDSPSDITLSVDYVQQCAMGIRHVLGNQFYNTATRYKTNLTFGDWSGIRAHPVEESDGDPDEESD
;
A
#
# COMPACT_ATOMS: atom_id res chain seq x y z
N MET A 1 52.13 -13.76 -3.01
CA MET A 1 51.20 -14.70 -2.36
C MET A 1 49.80 -14.17 -2.56
N SER A 2 49.00 -14.76 -3.46
CA SER A 2 47.58 -14.41 -3.58
C SER A 2 46.87 -14.88 -2.32
N ASN A 3 46.59 -13.92 -1.44
CA ASN A 3 45.83 -14.14 -0.22
C ASN A 3 44.46 -14.75 -0.61
N SER A 4 44.04 -15.86 0.00
CA SER A 4 42.79 -16.56 -0.35
C SER A 4 41.57 -15.64 -0.33
N GLN A 5 41.61 -14.58 0.49
CA GLN A 5 40.63 -13.50 0.51
C GLN A 5 40.51 -12.77 -0.84
N ASN A 6 41.63 -12.42 -1.47
CA ASN A 6 41.63 -11.75 -2.77
C ASN A 6 41.12 -12.66 -3.87
N ALA A 7 41.36 -13.97 -3.76
CA ALA A 7 40.83 -14.95 -4.71
C ALA A 7 39.29 -14.99 -4.64
N VAL A 8 38.71 -15.07 -3.42
CA VAL A 8 37.26 -15.06 -3.21
C VAL A 8 36.62 -13.77 -3.74
N LEU A 9 37.20 -12.61 -3.43
CA LEU A 9 36.69 -11.31 -3.88
C LEU A 9 36.88 -11.04 -5.38
N SER A 10 37.70 -11.85 -6.06
CA SER A 10 37.87 -11.80 -7.52
C SER A 10 36.95 -12.74 -8.28
N THR A 11 36.23 -13.62 -7.58
CA THR A 11 35.28 -14.59 -8.17
C THR A 11 33.86 -14.04 -8.07
N PRO A 12 33.23 -13.59 -9.17
CA PRO A 12 31.92 -12.94 -9.16
C PRO A 12 30.81 -13.76 -8.47
N GLU A 13 30.82 -15.08 -8.66
CA GLU A 13 29.83 -16.01 -8.10
C GLU A 13 29.90 -16.09 -6.58
N LEU A 14 31.12 -16.09 -6.02
CA LEU A 14 31.32 -16.10 -4.58
C LEU A 14 30.95 -14.74 -3.97
N VAL A 15 31.29 -13.64 -4.66
CA VAL A 15 30.88 -12.31 -4.23
C VAL A 15 29.35 -12.20 -4.24
N GLU A 16 28.67 -12.63 -5.31
CA GLU A 16 27.21 -12.63 -5.38
C GLU A 16 26.58 -13.41 -4.22
N LEU A 17 27.09 -14.61 -3.93
CA LEU A 17 26.61 -15.41 -2.80
C LEU A 17 26.81 -14.67 -1.47
N THR A 18 27.98 -14.08 -1.23
CA THR A 18 28.21 -13.31 0.01
C THR A 18 27.30 -12.09 0.12
N LEU A 19 27.07 -11.37 -0.98
CA LEU A 19 26.18 -10.22 -1.03
C LEU A 19 24.73 -10.62 -0.76
N SER A 20 24.30 -11.81 -1.20
CA SER A 20 22.94 -12.31 -0.98
C SER A 20 22.59 -12.52 0.50
N HIS A 21 23.59 -12.66 1.36
CA HIS A 21 23.43 -12.82 2.81
C HIS A 21 23.47 -11.50 3.59
N LEU A 22 23.72 -10.36 2.93
CA LEU A 22 23.73 -9.05 3.59
C LEU A 22 22.32 -8.53 3.86
N PRO A 23 22.14 -7.68 4.89
CA PRO A 23 20.90 -6.94 5.07
C PRO A 23 20.55 -6.11 3.83
N ILE A 24 19.25 -6.03 3.51
CA ILE A 24 18.75 -5.33 2.30
C ILE A 24 19.28 -3.89 2.21
N ARG A 25 19.37 -3.17 3.34
CA ARG A 25 19.87 -1.79 3.37
C ARG A 25 21.33 -1.71 2.91
N ASP A 26 22.16 -2.64 3.38
CA ASP A 26 23.59 -2.68 3.06
C ASP A 26 23.79 -3.11 1.61
N LEU A 27 23.00 -4.06 1.14
CA LEU A 27 23.01 -4.49 -0.25
C LEU A 27 22.56 -3.39 -1.22
N LEU A 28 21.60 -2.55 -0.82
CA LEU A 28 21.06 -1.48 -1.65
C LEU A 28 21.95 -0.23 -1.67
N ILE A 29 22.59 0.09 -0.54
CA ILE A 29 23.30 1.36 -0.36
C ILE A 29 24.82 1.17 -0.36
N ILE A 30 25.33 0.20 0.40
CA ILE A 30 26.77 0.06 0.65
C ILE A 30 27.44 -0.74 -0.47
N ALA A 31 26.88 -1.88 -0.85
CA ALA A 31 27.50 -2.78 -1.83
C ALA A 31 27.82 -2.10 -3.18
N PRO A 32 26.94 -1.25 -3.78
CA PRO A 32 27.25 -0.55 -5.02
C PRO A 32 28.38 0.48 -4.91
N LEU A 33 28.70 0.95 -3.70
CA LEU A 33 29.73 1.97 -3.46
C LEU A 33 31.13 1.39 -3.27
N VAL A 34 31.25 0.07 -3.08
CA VAL A 34 32.55 -0.59 -2.85
C VAL A 34 33.40 -0.58 -4.12
N CYS A 35 32.86 -1.10 -5.23
CA CYS A 35 33.53 -1.11 -6.52
C CYS A 35 32.54 -1.33 -7.68
N LYS A 36 33.00 -1.12 -8.92
CA LYS A 36 32.19 -1.31 -10.14
C LYS A 36 31.70 -2.75 -10.31
N THR A 37 32.49 -3.74 -9.89
CA THR A 37 32.10 -5.15 -9.96
C THR A 37 30.92 -5.45 -9.03
N TRP A 38 30.96 -4.96 -7.79
CA TRP A 38 29.87 -5.14 -6.83
C TRP A 38 28.61 -4.41 -7.28
N GLN A 39 28.77 -3.19 -7.80
CA GLN A 39 27.67 -2.46 -8.42
C GLN A 39 27.03 -3.26 -9.56
N ALA A 40 27.83 -3.82 -10.48
CA ALA A 40 27.32 -4.64 -11.57
C ALA A 40 26.61 -5.90 -11.05
N LEU A 41 27.14 -6.55 -10.01
CA LEU A 41 26.51 -7.70 -9.38
C LEU A 41 25.14 -7.36 -8.78
N THR A 42 24.94 -6.17 -8.20
CA THR A 42 23.61 -5.81 -7.67
C THR A 42 22.50 -5.83 -8.71
N LEU A 43 22.83 -5.80 -10.01
CA LEU A 43 21.88 -5.89 -11.13
C LEU A 43 21.58 -7.34 -11.56
N THR A 44 22.22 -8.34 -10.99
CA THR A 44 21.96 -9.74 -11.32
C THR A 44 20.58 -10.18 -10.82
N PRO A 45 19.94 -11.18 -11.46
CA PRO A 45 18.63 -11.65 -11.03
C PRO A 45 18.58 -12.14 -9.59
N ALA A 46 19.65 -12.75 -9.08
CA ALA A 46 19.70 -13.24 -7.70
C ALA A 46 19.61 -12.10 -6.69
N LEU A 47 20.43 -11.05 -6.87
CA LEU A 47 20.42 -9.90 -5.97
C LEU A 47 19.20 -9.00 -6.18
N GLN A 48 18.69 -8.87 -7.40
CA GLN A 48 17.43 -8.17 -7.66
C GLN A 48 16.24 -8.83 -6.96
N ARG A 49 16.21 -10.17 -6.88
CA ARG A 49 15.21 -10.92 -6.09
C ARG A 49 15.39 -10.70 -4.60
N ALA A 50 16.61 -10.76 -4.08
CA ALA A 50 16.92 -10.49 -2.67
C ALA A 50 16.55 -9.04 -2.26
N LEU A 51 16.70 -8.08 -3.18
CA LEU A 51 16.31 -6.68 -3.02
C LEU A 51 14.82 -6.43 -3.29
N PHE A 52 14.01 -7.47 -3.54
CA PHE A 52 12.59 -7.35 -3.86
C PHE A 52 12.32 -6.50 -5.11
N PHE A 53 13.25 -6.37 -6.05
CA PHE A 53 12.99 -5.71 -7.34
C PHE A 53 12.38 -6.67 -8.36
N GLU A 54 12.69 -7.95 -8.25
CA GLU A 54 12.18 -9.01 -9.12
C GLU A 54 11.47 -10.10 -8.29
N PRO A 55 10.44 -10.77 -8.84
CA PRO A 55 9.83 -11.90 -8.16
C PRO A 55 10.80 -13.08 -8.03
N ASP A 56 10.92 -13.63 -6.83
CA ASP A 56 11.65 -14.87 -6.62
C ASP A 56 10.72 -16.10 -6.73
N PRO A 57 10.98 -17.02 -7.68
CA PRO A 57 10.18 -18.24 -7.84
C PRO A 57 10.33 -19.25 -6.68
N SER A 58 11.27 -19.02 -5.75
CA SER A 58 11.43 -19.83 -4.54
C SER A 58 10.25 -19.67 -3.57
N TYR A 59 9.67 -18.46 -3.49
CA TYR A 59 8.49 -18.20 -2.67
C TYR A 59 7.23 -18.62 -3.43
N ARG A 60 6.69 -19.79 -3.07
CA ARG A 60 5.49 -20.36 -3.71
C ARG A 60 4.24 -20.34 -2.86
N ALA A 61 4.40 -20.42 -1.55
CA ALA A 61 3.28 -20.61 -0.62
C ALA A 61 3.30 -19.57 0.51
N GLU A 62 4.44 -19.40 1.16
CA GLU A 62 4.56 -18.45 2.27
C GLU A 62 4.85 -17.04 1.77
N ARG A 63 4.03 -16.08 2.17
CA ARG A 63 4.23 -14.67 1.82
C ARG A 63 5.22 -13.99 2.77
N VAL A 64 6.41 -13.69 2.27
CA VAL A 64 7.42 -12.87 2.96
C VAL A 64 7.24 -11.40 2.61
N ARG A 65 6.92 -10.58 3.61
CA ARG A 65 6.82 -9.12 3.47
C ARG A 65 8.19 -8.49 3.36
N ASN A 66 8.31 -7.42 2.58
CA ASN A 66 9.58 -6.72 2.40
C ASN A 66 10.01 -6.01 3.71
N PRO A 67 11.09 -6.44 4.39
CA PRO A 67 11.43 -5.95 5.71
C PRO A 67 11.89 -4.48 5.69
N LEU A 68 12.52 -4.02 4.60
CA LEU A 68 12.90 -2.61 4.45
C LEU A 68 11.65 -1.72 4.37
N LEU A 69 10.64 -2.16 3.61
CA LEU A 69 9.39 -1.42 3.47
C LEU A 69 8.56 -1.47 4.77
N MET A 70 8.58 -2.58 5.51
CA MET A 70 7.94 -2.66 6.82
C MET A 70 8.50 -1.61 7.80
N GLU A 71 9.81 -1.39 7.80
CA GLU A 71 10.46 -0.36 8.63
C GLU A 71 10.09 1.05 8.15
N MET A 72 10.18 1.30 6.83
CA MET A 72 10.05 2.64 6.25
C MET A 72 8.60 3.12 6.07
N PHE A 73 7.67 2.18 5.93
CA PHE A 73 6.25 2.41 5.65
C PHE A 73 5.36 1.69 6.69
N ALA A 74 5.75 1.73 7.97
CA ALA A 74 5.06 1.00 9.03
C ALA A 74 3.52 1.09 9.00
N PRO A 75 2.89 2.25 8.72
CA PRO A 75 1.42 2.34 8.52
C PRO A 75 0.81 1.42 7.45
N PHE A 76 1.55 1.08 6.39
CA PHE A 76 1.09 0.15 5.34
C PHE A 76 1.26 -1.32 5.74
N TYR A 77 1.92 -1.59 6.85
CA TYR A 77 2.21 -2.94 7.35
C TYR A 77 1.68 -3.16 8.78
N SER A 78 0.82 -2.26 9.26
CA SER A 78 0.21 -2.33 10.60
C SER A 78 -0.61 -3.61 10.78
N ALA A 79 -0.65 -4.11 12.01
CA ALA A 79 -1.53 -5.23 12.35
C ALA A 79 -2.98 -4.89 12.01
N VAL A 80 -3.70 -5.87 11.46
CA VAL A 80 -5.11 -5.71 11.10
C VAL A 80 -5.93 -5.68 12.38
N SER A 81 -6.48 -4.52 12.71
CA SER A 81 -7.46 -4.36 13.79
C SER A 81 -8.86 -4.36 13.21
N THR A 82 -9.81 -5.00 13.89
CA THR A 82 -11.25 -4.86 13.63
C THR A 82 -11.76 -3.47 14.04
N GLU A 83 -11.06 -2.81 14.94
CA GLU A 83 -11.38 -1.47 15.44
C GLU A 83 -10.82 -0.41 14.48
N ARG A 84 -11.68 0.16 13.62
CA ARG A 84 -11.28 1.14 12.59
C ARG A 84 -10.64 2.42 13.15
N TRP A 85 -10.90 2.73 14.41
CA TRP A 85 -10.33 3.90 15.11
C TRP A 85 -8.83 3.76 15.37
N THR A 86 -8.31 2.52 15.38
CA THR A 86 -6.87 2.25 15.57
C THR A 86 -6.11 2.23 14.24
N TRP A 87 -6.80 2.42 13.12
CA TRP A 87 -6.19 2.41 11.80
C TRP A 87 -5.34 3.67 11.58
N PRO A 88 -4.20 3.55 10.89
CA PRO A 88 -3.41 4.69 10.50
C PRO A 88 -4.20 5.75 9.72
N THR A 89 -3.79 6.99 9.89
CA THR A 89 -4.37 8.19 9.28
C THR A 89 -3.33 8.92 8.43
N ALA A 90 -3.75 9.97 7.72
CA ALA A 90 -2.82 10.86 7.01
C ALA A 90 -1.76 11.49 7.93
N LYS A 91 -2.02 11.60 9.24
CA LYS A 91 -1.03 12.10 10.20
C LYS A 91 0.15 11.13 10.34
N ASP A 92 -0.12 9.84 10.40
CA ASP A 92 0.90 8.80 10.58
C ASP A 92 1.89 8.74 9.41
N ILE A 93 1.43 9.08 8.20
CA ILE A 93 2.31 9.23 7.03
C ILE A 93 3.30 10.40 7.20
N LYS A 94 2.85 11.53 7.77
CA LYS A 94 3.72 12.70 8.01
C LYS A 94 4.82 12.43 9.04
N TRP A 95 4.64 11.42 9.89
CA TRP A 95 5.60 11.05 10.93
C TRP A 95 6.56 9.93 10.53
N MET A 96 6.51 9.44 9.28
CA MET A 96 7.40 8.37 8.83
C MET A 96 8.89 8.79 8.82
N PRO A 97 9.85 7.83 8.91
CA PRO A 97 11.28 8.14 9.07
C PRO A 97 11.86 9.10 8.01
N TRP A 98 11.33 9.04 6.79
CA TRP A 98 11.77 9.83 5.65
C TRP A 98 11.13 11.23 5.57
N SER A 99 10.22 11.59 6.48
CA SER A 99 9.59 12.92 6.53
C SER A 99 10.59 14.06 6.76
N LYS A 100 11.78 13.74 7.32
CA LYS A 100 12.90 14.67 7.49
C LYS A 100 13.56 15.07 6.15
N ALA A 101 13.38 14.27 5.10
CA ALA A 101 13.97 14.48 3.77
C ALA A 101 12.95 14.17 2.63
N PRO A 102 11.83 14.92 2.56
CA PRO A 102 10.73 14.59 1.65
C PRO A 102 11.13 14.68 0.18
N HIS A 103 12.07 15.57 -0.16
CA HIS A 103 12.57 15.75 -1.53
C HIS A 103 13.45 14.59 -2.01
N ALA A 104 14.10 13.85 -1.11
CA ALA A 104 14.85 12.64 -1.46
C ALA A 104 13.90 11.46 -1.66
N PHE A 105 12.82 11.43 -0.88
CA PHE A 105 11.87 10.33 -0.88
C PHE A 105 10.84 10.39 -2.01
N ASN A 106 10.31 11.58 -2.31
CA ASN A 106 9.24 11.79 -3.28
C ASN A 106 9.71 11.71 -4.75
N ARG A 107 10.98 11.42 -4.99
CA ARG A 107 11.54 11.30 -6.34
C ARG A 107 10.87 10.13 -7.10
N PRO A 108 10.50 10.31 -8.38
CA PRO A 108 9.89 9.24 -9.16
C PRO A 108 10.82 8.03 -9.37
N GLU A 109 12.13 8.25 -9.36
CA GLU A 109 13.16 7.23 -9.53
C GLU A 109 13.59 6.53 -8.23
N ALA A 110 13.01 6.89 -7.09
CA ALA A 110 13.39 6.33 -5.80
C ALA A 110 13.25 4.80 -5.81
N SER A 111 14.29 4.10 -5.33
CA SER A 111 14.38 2.64 -5.40
C SER A 111 13.17 1.95 -4.77
N TRP A 112 12.73 2.41 -3.59
CA TRP A 112 11.56 1.86 -2.90
C TRP A 112 10.30 1.82 -3.76
N ARG A 113 10.11 2.77 -4.71
CA ARG A 113 8.93 2.78 -5.59
C ARG A 113 8.85 1.53 -6.45
N ARG A 114 10.02 0.99 -6.81
CA ARG A 114 10.17 -0.20 -7.63
C ARG A 114 10.22 -1.47 -6.79
N MET A 115 10.32 -1.43 -5.47
CA MET A 115 10.37 -2.65 -4.68
C MET A 115 8.97 -3.29 -4.59
N LEU A 116 8.91 -4.62 -4.69
CA LEU A 116 7.76 -5.44 -4.39
C LEU A 116 7.41 -5.31 -2.91
N VAL A 117 6.11 -5.26 -2.63
CA VAL A 117 5.63 -5.12 -1.25
C VAL A 117 5.79 -6.41 -0.42
N ALA A 118 5.81 -7.55 -1.11
CA ALA A 118 6.01 -8.89 -0.55
C ALA A 118 6.44 -9.89 -1.66
N GLN A 119 6.87 -11.09 -1.27
CA GLN A 119 7.16 -12.22 -2.16
C GLN A 119 6.40 -13.48 -1.67
N PRO A 120 5.67 -14.22 -2.55
CA PRO A 120 5.42 -13.88 -3.94
C PRO A 120 4.64 -12.56 -4.07
N PRO A 121 4.83 -11.81 -5.17
CA PRO A 121 4.21 -10.50 -5.30
C PRO A 121 2.69 -10.63 -5.41
N PRO A 122 1.92 -9.88 -4.59
CA PRO A 122 0.48 -9.75 -4.78
C PRO A 122 0.18 -9.25 -6.19
N ARG A 123 -0.76 -9.89 -6.89
CA ARG A 123 -1.18 -9.51 -8.24
C ARG A 123 -2.61 -8.98 -8.29
N LYS A 124 -3.43 -9.39 -7.32
CA LYS A 124 -4.81 -8.93 -7.17
C LYS A 124 -4.97 -8.10 -5.92
N MET A 125 -5.36 -6.85 -6.09
CA MET A 125 -5.56 -5.91 -4.98
C MET A 125 -7.02 -5.45 -4.95
N LEU A 126 -7.71 -5.72 -3.85
CA LEU A 126 -9.02 -5.13 -3.58
C LEU A 126 -8.84 -3.76 -2.92
N ILE A 127 -9.57 -2.76 -3.39
CA ILE A 127 -9.75 -1.47 -2.73
C ILE A 127 -11.18 -1.46 -2.20
N SER A 128 -11.35 -1.21 -0.91
CA SER A 128 -12.66 -1.04 -0.26
C SER A 128 -12.69 0.29 0.46
N GLU A 129 -13.62 1.15 0.09
CA GLU A 129 -13.87 2.42 0.74
C GLU A 129 -15.20 2.36 1.49
N THR A 130 -15.16 2.56 2.80
CA THR A 130 -16.35 2.73 3.65
C THR A 130 -16.50 4.20 4.01
N CYS A 131 -17.70 4.74 3.83
CA CYS A 131 -18.05 6.11 4.16
C CYS A 131 -19.20 6.13 5.16
N HIS A 132 -19.07 6.96 6.19
CA HIS A 132 -20.12 7.22 7.17
C HIS A 132 -20.69 8.62 6.97
N GLY A 133 -21.99 8.74 6.78
CA GLY A 133 -22.68 10.02 6.67
C GLY A 133 -24.07 9.99 7.30
N ARG A 134 -24.76 11.13 7.30
CA ARG A 134 -26.14 11.23 7.84
C ARG A 134 -27.14 10.25 7.18
N GLY A 135 -26.88 9.85 5.93
CA GLY A 135 -27.71 8.88 5.20
C GLY A 135 -27.34 7.42 5.43
N GLY A 136 -26.49 7.12 6.42
CA GLY A 136 -26.00 5.77 6.71
C GLY A 136 -24.60 5.51 6.16
N ILE A 137 -24.28 4.22 6.03
CA ILE A 137 -22.98 3.71 5.58
C ILE A 137 -23.05 3.41 4.09
N CYS A 138 -22.06 3.85 3.31
CA CYS A 138 -21.87 3.35 1.95
C CYS A 138 -20.50 2.67 1.79
N ASP A 139 -20.47 1.57 1.04
CA ASP A 139 -19.27 0.78 0.75
C ASP A 139 -19.05 0.76 -0.76
N ARG A 140 -17.82 1.08 -1.20
CA ARG A 140 -17.40 1.02 -2.60
C ARG A 140 -16.22 0.09 -2.74
N ARG A 141 -16.25 -0.78 -3.74
CA ARG A 141 -15.19 -1.76 -3.98
C ARG A 141 -14.70 -1.70 -5.42
N ALA A 142 -13.40 -1.94 -5.57
CA ALA A 142 -12.70 -1.97 -6.85
C ALA A 142 -11.59 -3.02 -6.78
N VAL A 143 -11.45 -3.84 -7.82
CA VAL A 143 -10.34 -4.80 -7.93
C VAL A 143 -9.33 -4.27 -8.94
N LEU A 144 -8.05 -4.28 -8.55
CA LEU A 144 -6.91 -3.95 -9.39
C LEU A 144 -6.10 -5.22 -9.65
N ASP A 145 -6.05 -5.64 -10.89
CA ASP A 145 -5.42 -6.91 -11.28
C ASP A 145 -4.24 -6.74 -12.26
N ASP A 146 -3.56 -7.87 -12.49
CA ASP A 146 -2.62 -8.18 -13.56
C ASP A 146 -1.17 -7.68 -13.45
N GLN A 147 -0.74 -7.07 -12.33
CA GLN A 147 0.65 -6.67 -12.16
C GLN A 147 1.20 -6.94 -10.75
N PRO A 148 2.49 -7.33 -10.62
CA PRO A 148 3.17 -7.40 -9.33
C PRO A 148 3.06 -6.08 -8.57
N LEU A 149 2.47 -6.12 -7.37
CA LEU A 149 2.26 -4.92 -6.57
C LEU A 149 3.60 -4.41 -6.01
N ARG A 150 3.98 -3.23 -6.48
CA ARG A 150 5.15 -2.48 -6.02
C ARG A 150 4.72 -1.37 -5.06
N MET A 151 5.61 -0.98 -4.15
CA MET A 151 5.29 0.01 -3.11
C MET A 151 4.93 1.38 -3.70
N GLY A 152 5.58 1.79 -4.79
CA GLY A 152 5.25 3.05 -5.46
C GLY A 152 3.78 3.12 -5.88
N ARG A 153 3.26 2.03 -6.46
CA ARG A 153 1.86 1.95 -6.88
C ARG A 153 0.91 1.96 -5.67
N LEU A 154 1.19 1.16 -4.64
CA LEU A 154 0.39 1.14 -3.40
C LEU A 154 0.35 2.52 -2.74
N TYR A 155 1.49 3.21 -2.68
CA TYR A 155 1.62 4.54 -2.12
C TYR A 155 0.82 5.58 -2.93
N ASP A 156 0.98 5.59 -4.25
CA ASP A 156 0.32 6.55 -5.13
C ASP A 156 -1.20 6.35 -5.16
N ILE A 157 -1.70 5.12 -4.97
CA ILE A 157 -3.13 4.82 -4.80
C ILE A 157 -3.65 5.32 -3.46
N THR A 158 -2.89 5.09 -2.38
CA THR A 158 -3.36 5.34 -1.01
C THR A 158 -3.44 6.83 -0.71
N LEU A 159 -2.43 7.61 -1.11
CA LEU A 159 -2.34 9.03 -0.76
C LEU A 159 -3.60 9.85 -1.14
N PRO A 160 -4.12 9.79 -2.38
CA PRO A 160 -5.33 10.53 -2.74
C PRO A 160 -6.59 10.08 -1.98
N LEU A 161 -6.64 8.84 -1.52
CA LEU A 161 -7.80 8.31 -0.78
C LEU A 161 -7.82 8.82 0.66
N ILE A 162 -6.67 9.03 1.27
CA ILE A 162 -6.54 9.47 2.66
C ILE A 162 -6.41 10.99 2.81
N ASP A 163 -6.27 11.76 1.73
CA ASP A 163 -6.22 13.24 1.80
C ASP A 163 -7.59 13.87 2.11
N ARG A 164 -8.65 13.05 2.30
CA ARG A 164 -9.99 13.51 2.65
C ARG A 164 -10.11 13.79 4.16
N VAL A 165 -11.12 14.57 4.53
CA VAL A 165 -11.40 14.96 5.93
C VAL A 165 -11.78 13.70 6.74
N VAL A 166 -11.03 13.44 7.82
CA VAL A 166 -11.20 12.30 8.74
C VAL A 166 -11.22 10.96 8.02
N THR A 167 -10.03 10.55 7.55
CA THR A 167 -9.76 9.27 6.90
C THR A 167 -8.85 8.40 7.75
N SER A 168 -9.13 7.11 7.79
CA SER A 168 -8.19 6.08 8.22
C SER A 168 -8.06 5.01 7.14
N PHE A 169 -6.96 4.27 7.15
CA PHE A 169 -6.75 3.20 6.19
C PHE A 169 -6.03 2.02 6.83
N CYS A 170 -6.21 0.84 6.28
CA CYS A 170 -5.38 -0.32 6.59
C CYS A 170 -5.12 -1.15 5.35
N VAL A 171 -4.01 -1.87 5.36
CA VAL A 171 -3.65 -2.85 4.33
C VAL A 171 -3.76 -4.23 4.95
N ARG A 172 -4.77 -4.98 4.52
CA ARG A 172 -4.98 -6.37 4.93
C ARG A 172 -4.35 -7.29 3.90
N TRP A 173 -3.58 -8.25 4.40
CA TRP A 173 -2.96 -9.28 3.58
C TRP A 173 -3.85 -10.52 3.66
N SER A 174 -4.19 -11.12 2.52
CA SER A 174 -4.96 -12.38 2.54
C SER A 174 -4.12 -13.44 3.25
N HIS A 175 -4.73 -14.17 4.20
CA HIS A 175 -4.04 -15.21 4.95
C HIS A 175 -3.76 -16.39 4.01
N ASP A 176 -2.56 -16.96 4.10
CA ASP A 176 -2.22 -18.19 3.37
C ASP A 176 -3.20 -19.30 3.84
N GLY A 177 -4.14 -19.69 2.98
CA GLY A 177 -5.19 -20.69 3.26
C GLY A 177 -6.63 -20.24 3.01
N ASP A 178 -6.89 -18.95 2.82
CA ASP A 178 -8.21 -18.44 2.46
C ASP A 178 -8.41 -18.48 0.94
N ASN A 179 -8.61 -19.70 0.40
CA ASN A 179 -8.77 -19.95 -1.04
C ASN A 179 -10.00 -19.24 -1.66
N ASP A 180 -10.91 -18.71 -0.84
CA ASP A 180 -12.12 -18.00 -1.27
C ASP A 180 -11.94 -16.47 -1.32
N SER A 181 -10.79 -15.95 -0.86
CA SER A 181 -10.52 -14.53 -0.90
C SER A 181 -10.24 -14.06 -2.35
N PRO A 182 -11.03 -13.14 -2.92
CA PRO A 182 -10.92 -12.74 -4.32
C PRO A 182 -9.67 -11.88 -4.64
N SER A 183 -8.86 -11.55 -3.64
CA SER A 183 -7.68 -10.69 -3.74
C SER A 183 -6.54 -11.17 -2.85
N ASP A 184 -5.30 -10.97 -3.28
CA ASP A 184 -4.08 -11.27 -2.50
C ASP A 184 -3.89 -10.27 -1.34
N ILE A 185 -4.36 -9.04 -1.54
CA ILE A 185 -4.20 -7.90 -0.64
C ILE A 185 -5.42 -6.97 -0.75
N THR A 186 -5.81 -6.36 0.37
CA THR A 186 -6.92 -5.41 0.43
C THR A 186 -6.45 -4.10 1.05
N LEU A 187 -6.66 -2.97 0.36
CA LEU A 187 -6.60 -1.64 0.94
C LEU A 187 -8.01 -1.24 1.37
N SER A 188 -8.22 -1.15 2.68
CA SER A 188 -9.45 -0.63 3.26
C SER A 188 -9.24 0.84 3.65
N VAL A 189 -10.17 1.70 3.26
CA VAL A 189 -10.19 3.13 3.62
C VAL A 189 -11.52 3.43 4.27
N ASP A 190 -11.51 4.07 5.43
CA ASP A 190 -12.70 4.47 6.18
C ASP A 190 -12.70 5.99 6.32
N TYR A 191 -13.83 6.64 6.04
CA TYR A 191 -13.92 8.09 6.20
C TYR A 191 -15.31 8.58 6.57
N VAL A 192 -15.37 9.77 7.16
CA VAL A 192 -16.64 10.42 7.54
C VAL A 192 -16.96 11.54 6.56
N GLN A 193 -18.10 11.44 5.88
CA GLN A 193 -18.62 12.53 5.08
C GLN A 193 -19.31 13.55 5.99
N GLN A 194 -18.57 14.59 6.38
CA GLN A 194 -19.18 15.74 7.03
C GLN A 194 -20.13 16.44 6.04
N CYS A 195 -21.33 16.79 6.51
CA CYS A 195 -22.30 17.57 5.74
C CYS A 195 -21.78 19.01 5.52
N ALA A 196 -20.85 19.19 4.60
CA ALA A 196 -20.72 20.45 3.91
C ALA A 196 -21.89 20.50 2.91
N MET A 197 -22.92 21.30 3.22
CA MET A 197 -23.95 21.68 2.26
C MET A 197 -23.24 22.23 1.00
N GLY A 198 -23.05 21.40 -0.03
CA GLY A 198 -22.42 21.81 -1.30
C GLY A 198 -21.41 20.85 -1.97
N ILE A 199 -20.92 19.79 -1.31
CA ILE A 199 -19.78 18.98 -1.87
C ILE A 199 -20.15 17.50 -2.09
N ARG A 200 -21.35 17.20 -2.61
CA ARG A 200 -21.68 15.82 -3.04
C ARG A 200 -21.04 15.42 -4.36
N HIS A 201 -20.83 16.36 -5.30
CA HIS A 201 -20.32 16.05 -6.64
C HIS A 201 -18.80 15.86 -6.75
N VAL A 202 -17.99 16.42 -5.84
CA VAL A 202 -16.52 16.41 -5.96
C VAL A 202 -15.91 15.09 -5.43
N LEU A 203 -16.58 14.43 -4.47
CA LEU A 203 -16.01 13.30 -3.73
C LEU A 203 -16.22 11.93 -4.41
N GLY A 204 -17.35 11.76 -5.11
CA GLY A 204 -17.54 10.63 -6.03
C GLY A 204 -16.46 10.63 -7.11
N ASN A 205 -16.22 11.81 -7.70
CA ASN A 205 -15.26 12.00 -8.77
C ASN A 205 -13.82 11.65 -8.38
N GLN A 206 -13.38 11.77 -7.12
CA GLN A 206 -12.02 11.37 -6.75
C GLN A 206 -11.81 9.87 -6.77
N PHE A 207 -12.74 9.05 -6.27
CA PHE A 207 -12.64 7.60 -6.40
C PHE A 207 -12.67 7.19 -7.87
N TYR A 208 -13.62 7.74 -8.64
CA TYR A 208 -13.70 7.51 -10.08
C TYR A 208 -12.44 7.98 -10.79
N ASN A 209 -11.84 9.12 -10.44
CA ASN A 209 -10.63 9.65 -11.08
C ASN A 209 -9.38 8.83 -10.71
N THR A 210 -9.23 8.40 -9.46
CA THR A 210 -8.14 7.49 -9.04
C THR A 210 -8.29 6.15 -9.76
N ALA A 211 -9.48 5.58 -9.75
CA ALA A 211 -9.80 4.35 -10.46
C ALA A 211 -9.57 4.50 -11.99
N THR A 212 -10.02 5.61 -12.58
CA THR A 212 -9.83 5.95 -14.00
C THR A 212 -8.35 6.21 -14.34
N ARG A 213 -7.55 6.73 -13.41
CA ARG A 213 -6.12 7.01 -13.61
C ARG A 213 -5.28 5.73 -13.64
N TYR A 214 -5.71 4.69 -12.94
CA TYR A 214 -5.08 3.36 -12.95
C TYR A 214 -5.80 2.38 -13.90
N LYS A 215 -6.45 2.90 -14.95
CA LYS A 215 -7.20 2.20 -16.02
C LYS A 215 -6.44 1.01 -16.64
N THR A 216 -6.45 -0.10 -15.95
CA THR A 216 -6.44 -1.44 -16.52
C THR A 216 -7.40 -2.26 -15.67
N ASN A 217 -8.60 -2.50 -16.22
CA ASN A 217 -9.59 -3.50 -15.80
C ASN A 217 -10.12 -3.39 -14.34
N LEU A 218 -10.81 -2.30 -14.03
CA LEU A 218 -11.66 -2.23 -12.83
C LEU A 218 -13.03 -2.84 -13.12
N THR A 219 -13.38 -3.92 -12.44
CA THR A 219 -14.75 -4.42 -12.37
C THR A 219 -15.46 -3.76 -11.19
N PHE A 220 -16.51 -3.00 -11.48
CA PHE A 220 -17.37 -2.41 -10.45
C PHE A 220 -18.47 -3.42 -10.08
N GLY A 221 -18.62 -3.74 -8.79
CA GLY A 221 -19.73 -4.55 -8.29
C GLY A 221 -21.08 -3.80 -8.39
N ASP A 222 -22.16 -4.57 -8.47
CA ASP A 222 -23.54 -4.11 -8.70
C ASP A 222 -24.03 -3.07 -7.66
N TRP A 223 -24.72 -2.03 -8.14
CA TRP A 223 -25.11 -0.81 -7.41
C TRP A 223 -26.58 -0.80 -6.96
N SER A 224 -27.21 -1.96 -6.82
CA SER A 224 -28.65 -2.09 -6.56
C SER A 224 -29.08 -2.02 -5.08
N GLY A 225 -28.15 -1.85 -4.13
CA GLY A 225 -28.42 -2.02 -2.69
C GLY A 225 -28.70 -0.77 -1.84
N ILE A 226 -28.48 0.45 -2.33
CA ILE A 226 -28.62 1.65 -1.48
C ILE A 226 -30.07 2.16 -1.53
N ARG A 227 -30.93 1.64 -0.65
CA ARG A 227 -32.13 2.37 -0.25
C ARG A 227 -31.73 3.42 0.77
N ALA A 228 -31.86 4.69 0.41
CA ALA A 228 -32.01 5.74 1.40
C ALA A 228 -33.29 5.44 2.18
N HIS A 229 -33.19 5.17 3.49
CA HIS A 229 -34.34 5.28 4.36
C HIS A 229 -34.74 6.77 4.38
N PRO A 230 -36.01 7.13 4.08
CA PRO A 230 -36.48 8.48 4.29
C PRO A 230 -36.31 8.81 5.77
N VAL A 231 -35.73 9.97 6.06
CA VAL A 231 -35.84 10.57 7.38
C VAL A 231 -37.32 10.93 7.51
N GLU A 232 -38.05 10.23 8.37
CA GLU A 232 -39.34 10.72 8.85
C GLU A 232 -39.06 12.06 9.54
N GLU A 233 -39.51 13.15 8.91
CA GLU A 233 -39.72 14.42 9.60
C GLU A 233 -40.70 14.15 10.72
N SER A 234 -40.19 13.99 11.95
CA SER A 234 -41.00 14.17 13.14
C SER A 234 -41.34 15.66 13.19
N ASP A 235 -42.56 16.00 12.74
CA ASP A 235 -43.19 17.28 13.00
C ASP A 235 -43.07 17.57 14.50
N GLY A 236 -42.24 18.56 14.84
CA GLY A 236 -42.18 19.10 16.18
C GLY A 236 -43.46 19.88 16.44
N ASP A 237 -44.21 19.45 17.45
CA ASP A 237 -45.31 20.22 18.03
C ASP A 237 -44.83 21.63 18.42
N PRO A 238 -45.54 22.69 18.02
CA PRO A 238 -45.25 24.04 18.50
C PRO A 238 -45.97 24.29 19.83
N ASP A 239 -45.18 24.72 20.81
CA ASP A 239 -45.50 25.72 21.82
C ASP A 239 -46.63 25.42 22.84
N GLU A 240 -46.24 24.90 24.01
CA GLU A 240 -46.95 25.13 25.28
C GLU A 240 -46.73 26.59 25.72
N GLU A 241 -47.69 27.45 25.39
CA GLU A 241 -47.85 28.77 25.99
C GLU A 241 -48.46 28.60 27.39
N SER A 242 -47.74 29.07 28.41
CA SER A 242 -48.12 29.01 29.82
C SER A 242 -48.81 30.32 30.22
N ASP A 243 -50.04 30.20 30.69
CA ASP A 243 -50.73 31.15 31.59
C ASP A 243 -50.99 30.46 32.93
#